data_AF-A0A947IFC1-F1
#
_entry.id   AF-A0A947IFC1-F1
#
_cell.length_a   1.000
_cell.length_b   1.000
_cell.length_c   1.000
_cell.angle_alpha   90.00
_cell.angle_beta   90.00
_cell.angle_gamma   90.00
#
_symmetry.space_group_name_H-M   'P 1'
#
loop_
_entity.id
_entity.type
_entity.pdbx_description
1 polymer ?
#
loop_
_entity_poly.entity_id
_entity_poly.type
_entity_poly.pdbx_seq_one_letter_code
_entity_poly.pdbx_strand_id
1 'polypeptide(L)'
;MQNGSHLFERTLPLFLAILTAIVVIFQAQLTLKLNAELADLKTQIAASKPAEKMRTAVRPFAALEQNCTSCHSERRFTGIHGTASELENVVRHMENMPGAHLSPADVDKIHGSLRMLQCVRCHDESVLGRMGAMTPREQQAVIERMAAKPGSQIAQEEIENIQRGFQRIQGF
;
A
#
# COMPACT_ATOMS: atom_id res chain seq x y z
N MET A 1 -21.76 -13.51 74.01
CA MET A 1 -20.99 -13.42 72.75
C MET A 1 -21.58 -12.29 71.90
N GLN A 2 -21.13 -11.04 72.08
CA GLN A 2 -21.70 -9.87 71.35
C GLN A 2 -20.67 -8.76 71.02
N ASN A 3 -19.36 -9.04 71.08
CA ASN A 3 -18.31 -8.01 70.83
C ASN A 3 -17.74 -7.97 69.40
N GLY A 4 -18.25 -8.80 68.47
CA GLY A 4 -17.69 -8.89 67.11
C GLY A 4 -18.25 -7.90 66.08
N SER A 5 -19.47 -7.38 66.29
CA SER A 5 -20.20 -6.57 65.30
C SER A 5 -19.62 -5.16 65.13
N HIS A 6 -19.14 -4.54 66.21
CA HIS A 6 -18.59 -3.18 66.16
C HIS A 6 -17.24 -3.07 65.43
N LEU A 7 -16.47 -4.16 65.36
CA LEU A 7 -15.24 -4.19 64.56
C LEU A 7 -15.55 -4.28 63.07
N PHE A 8 -16.57 -5.05 62.69
CA PHE A 8 -16.98 -5.24 61.29
C PHE A 8 -17.56 -3.94 60.67
N GLU A 9 -18.37 -3.19 61.42
CA GLU A 9 -18.93 -1.90 60.95
C GLU A 9 -17.86 -0.84 60.71
N ARG A 10 -16.72 -0.90 61.42
CA ARG A 10 -15.62 0.06 61.26
C ARG A 10 -14.59 -0.36 60.21
N THR A 11 -14.34 -1.66 60.04
CA THR A 11 -13.33 -2.15 59.08
C THR A 11 -13.87 -2.24 57.65
N LEU A 12 -15.16 -2.52 57.48
CA LEU A 12 -15.80 -2.60 56.16
C LEU A 12 -15.70 -1.30 55.33
N PRO A 13 -16.03 -0.10 55.85
CA PRO A 13 -15.91 1.13 55.07
C PRO A 13 -14.45 1.47 54.74
N LEU A 14 -13.50 1.17 55.64
CA LEU A 14 -12.08 1.36 55.39
C LEU A 14 -11.60 0.44 54.25
N PHE A 15 -11.99 -0.83 54.28
CA PHE A 15 -11.66 -1.79 53.25
C PHE A 15 -12.25 -1.38 51.88
N LEU A 16 -13.52 -0.97 51.85
CA LEU A 16 -14.17 -0.47 50.63
C LEU A 16 -13.49 0.80 50.10
N ALA A 17 -13.08 1.72 50.97
CA ALA A 17 -12.37 2.93 50.57
C ALA A 17 -11.00 2.60 49.94
N ILE A 18 -10.25 1.67 50.54
CA ILE A 18 -8.97 1.19 50.01
C ILE A 18 -9.18 0.52 48.64
N LEU A 19 -10.18 -0.36 48.52
CA LEU A 19 -10.46 -1.09 47.29
C LEU A 19 -10.89 -0.14 46.17
N THR A 20 -11.70 0.86 46.50
CA THR A 20 -12.11 1.92 45.55
C THR A 20 -10.90 2.75 45.11
N ALA A 21 -10.01 3.13 46.02
CA ALA A 21 -8.80 3.88 45.69
C ALA A 21 -7.89 3.09 44.74
N ILE A 22 -7.73 1.77 44.96
CA ILE A 22 -6.95 0.90 44.07
C ILE A 22 -7.56 0.87 42.66
N VAL A 23 -8.88 0.70 42.54
CA VAL A 23 -9.57 0.68 41.25
C VAL A 23 -9.40 2.00 40.50
N VAL A 24 -9.54 3.13 41.19
CA VAL A 24 -9.37 4.47 40.58
C VAL A 24 -7.94 4.68 40.09
N ILE A 25 -6.93 4.30 40.88
CA ILE A 25 -5.52 4.40 40.48
C ILE A 25 -5.26 3.52 39.25
N PHE A 26 -5.78 2.30 39.23
CA PHE A 26 -5.61 1.38 38.11
C PHE A 26 -6.24 1.94 36.82
N GLN A 27 -7.47 2.48 36.91
CA GLN A 27 -8.13 3.10 35.76
C GLN A 27 -7.38 4.34 35.24
N ALA A 28 -6.82 5.16 36.13
CA ALA A 28 -6.01 6.30 35.75
C ALA A 28 -4.72 5.85 35.00
N GLN A 29 -4.04 4.82 35.50
CA GLN A 29 -2.86 4.26 34.84
C GLN A 29 -3.19 3.69 33.45
N LEU A 30 -4.31 2.97 33.31
CA LEU A 30 -4.75 2.42 32.03
C LEU A 30 -5.04 3.54 31.01
N THR A 31 -5.71 4.60 31.46
CA THR A 31 -6.07 5.75 30.61
C THR A 31 -4.82 6.50 30.13
N LEU A 32 -3.84 6.70 31.01
CA LEU A 32 -2.56 7.34 30.64
C LEU A 32 -1.80 6.51 29.60
N LYS A 33 -1.76 5.19 29.78
CA LYS A 33 -1.11 4.28 28.83
C LYS A 33 -1.79 4.29 27.45
N LEU A 34 -3.12 4.22 27.42
CA LEU A 34 -3.90 4.30 26.18
C LEU A 34 -3.70 5.63 25.45
N ASN A 35 -3.62 6.74 26.19
CA ASN A 35 -3.35 8.05 25.58
C ASN A 35 -1.94 8.14 24.98
N ALA A 36 -0.94 7.54 25.63
CA ALA A 36 0.42 7.47 25.10
C ALA A 36 0.49 6.61 23.83
N GLU A 37 -0.15 5.45 23.81
CA GLU A 37 -0.24 4.58 22.63
C GLU A 37 -0.99 5.27 21.48
N LEU A 38 -2.07 6.01 21.78
CA LEU A 38 -2.79 6.81 20.77
C LEU A 38 -1.95 7.97 20.23
N ALA A 39 -1.16 8.62 21.07
CA ALA A 39 -0.25 9.68 20.64
C ALA A 39 0.84 9.12 19.71
N ASP A 40 1.40 7.96 20.06
CA ASP A 40 2.40 7.27 19.26
C ASP A 40 1.84 6.75 17.92
N LEU A 41 0.63 6.19 17.93
CA LEU A 41 -0.06 5.82 16.69
C LEU A 41 -0.34 7.04 15.80
N LYS A 42 -0.73 8.18 16.39
CA LYS A 42 -0.93 9.42 15.64
C LYS A 42 0.36 9.95 15.04
N THR A 43 1.49 9.86 15.75
CA THR A 43 2.79 10.29 15.22
C THR A 43 3.28 9.34 14.13
N GLN A 44 3.11 8.02 14.27
CA GLN A 44 3.42 7.04 13.23
C GLN A 44 2.56 7.24 11.98
N ILE A 45 1.26 7.52 12.14
CA ILE A 45 0.36 7.87 11.03
C ILE A 45 0.78 9.19 10.38
N ALA A 46 1.14 10.21 11.16
CA ALA A 46 1.62 11.48 10.64
C ALA A 46 2.96 11.34 9.89
N ALA A 47 3.86 10.48 10.36
CA ALA A 47 5.13 10.17 9.70
C ALA A 47 4.94 9.37 8.39
N SER A 48 3.86 8.59 8.28
CA SER A 48 3.48 7.85 7.06
C SER A 48 2.62 8.66 6.07
N LYS A 49 2.33 9.95 6.36
CA LYS A 49 1.63 10.88 5.44
C LYS A 49 2.33 11.24 4.12
N PRO A 50 3.60 10.89 3.79
CA PRO A 50 4.06 11.02 2.41
C PRO A 50 3.16 10.26 1.40
N ALA A 51 2.47 9.20 1.84
CA ALA A 51 1.56 8.42 1.02
C ALA A 51 0.23 9.13 0.69
N GLU A 52 -0.26 10.03 1.55
CA GLU A 52 -1.57 10.67 1.36
C GLU A 52 -1.52 11.83 0.35
N LYS A 53 -0.34 12.43 0.15
CA LYS A 53 -0.10 13.49 -0.84
C LYS A 53 -0.01 12.98 -2.30
N MET A 54 0.02 11.68 -2.54
CA MET A 54 0.09 11.07 -3.89
C MET A 54 -1.20 10.37 -4.34
N ARG A 55 -2.37 10.75 -3.81
CA ARG A 55 -3.68 10.33 -4.38
C ARG A 55 -4.00 11.02 -5.72
N THR A 56 -2.99 11.47 -6.46
CA THR A 56 -3.15 11.87 -7.86
C THR A 56 -3.39 10.62 -8.69
N ALA A 57 -4.37 10.68 -9.59
CA ALA A 57 -4.59 9.62 -10.57
C ALA A 57 -3.27 9.33 -11.29
N VAL A 58 -2.76 8.12 -11.11
CA VAL A 58 -1.57 7.66 -11.83
C VAL A 58 -1.96 7.57 -13.30
N ARG A 59 -1.04 7.95 -14.20
CA ARG A 59 -1.14 7.68 -15.64
C ARG A 59 -0.18 6.52 -15.95
N PRO A 60 -0.66 5.25 -15.92
CA PRO A 60 0.18 4.07 -16.00
C PRO A 60 1.07 4.00 -17.24
N PHE A 61 0.72 4.71 -18.32
CA PHE A 61 1.44 4.62 -19.59
C PHE A 61 2.12 5.93 -20.00
N ALA A 62 2.11 6.97 -19.16
CA ALA A 62 2.71 8.26 -19.50
C ALA A 62 4.21 8.16 -19.81
N ALA A 63 4.94 7.27 -19.13
CA ALA A 63 6.36 7.07 -19.40
C ALA A 63 6.60 6.42 -20.77
N LEU A 64 5.74 5.50 -21.22
CA LEU A 64 5.81 4.92 -22.57
C LEU A 64 5.45 5.97 -23.63
N GLU A 65 4.39 6.75 -23.38
CA GLU A 65 3.94 7.83 -24.25
C GLU A 65 5.08 8.84 -24.49
N GLN A 66 5.76 9.26 -23.42
CA GLN A 66 6.81 10.27 -23.49
C GLN A 66 8.14 9.75 -24.08
N ASN A 67 8.53 8.51 -23.76
CA ASN A 67 9.88 8.03 -24.06
C ASN A 67 9.96 7.05 -25.22
N CYS A 68 8.85 6.42 -25.60
CA CYS A 68 8.87 5.33 -26.57
C CYS A 68 8.08 5.63 -27.85
N THR A 69 7.25 6.67 -27.88
CA THR A 69 6.40 6.97 -29.06
C THR A 69 7.10 7.78 -30.15
N SER A 70 8.27 8.36 -29.86
CA SER A 70 9.08 9.07 -30.86
C SER A 70 9.58 8.15 -31.98
N CYS A 71 9.86 6.88 -31.65
CA CYS A 71 10.37 5.86 -32.58
C CYS A 71 9.39 4.69 -32.80
N HIS A 72 8.37 4.52 -31.96
CA HIS A 72 7.39 3.44 -32.06
C HIS A 72 5.96 3.97 -32.09
N SER A 73 5.08 3.35 -32.87
CA SER A 73 3.66 3.68 -32.82
C SER A 73 3.00 3.09 -31.57
N GLU A 74 1.97 3.77 -31.06
CA GLU A 74 1.15 3.30 -29.93
C GLU A 74 0.64 1.86 -30.10
N ARG A 75 0.33 1.47 -31.34
CA ARG A 75 -0.09 0.11 -31.72
C ARG A 75 0.92 -0.97 -31.29
N ARG A 76 2.22 -0.66 -31.22
CA ARG A 76 3.22 -1.63 -30.72
C ARG A 76 3.02 -1.94 -29.24
N PHE A 77 2.46 -1.02 -28.47
CA PHE A 77 2.21 -1.18 -27.04
C PHE A 77 0.83 -1.79 -26.73
N THR A 78 -0.06 -1.95 -27.72
CA THR A 78 -1.39 -2.57 -27.53
C THR A 78 -1.42 -4.08 -27.85
N GLY A 79 -0.29 -4.69 -28.22
CA GLY A 79 -0.19 -6.12 -28.56
C GLY A 79 -0.12 -7.05 -27.36
N ILE A 80 -0.09 -8.37 -27.62
CA ILE A 80 0.33 -9.35 -26.59
C ILE A 80 1.81 -9.12 -26.35
N HIS A 81 2.11 -8.57 -25.18
CA HIS A 81 3.47 -8.42 -24.73
C HIS A 81 3.96 -9.74 -24.16
N GLY A 82 5.21 -10.05 -24.43
CA GLY A 82 5.86 -11.23 -23.91
C GLY A 82 5.83 -11.30 -22.38
N THR A 83 6.39 -12.37 -21.86
CA THR A 83 6.60 -12.55 -20.41
C THR A 83 7.34 -11.35 -19.80
N ALA A 84 7.22 -11.17 -18.49
CA ALA A 84 7.89 -10.07 -17.77
C ALA A 84 9.40 -10.00 -18.06
N SER A 85 10.06 -11.16 -18.22
CA SER A 85 11.48 -11.26 -18.59
C SER A 85 11.78 -10.78 -20.00
N GLU A 86 10.88 -11.02 -20.96
CA GLU A 86 11.06 -10.56 -22.34
C GLU A 86 10.95 -9.04 -22.41
N LEU A 87 9.97 -8.46 -21.70
CA LEU A 87 9.82 -7.01 -21.59
C LEU A 87 11.02 -6.36 -20.88
N GLU A 88 11.56 -7.02 -19.85
CA GLU A 88 12.73 -6.52 -19.14
C GLU A 88 13.97 -6.47 -20.03
N ASN A 89 14.18 -7.52 -20.84
CA ASN A 89 15.28 -7.57 -21.80
C ASN A 89 15.15 -6.51 -22.90
N VAL A 90 13.93 -6.21 -23.35
CA VAL A 90 13.68 -5.15 -24.35
C VAL A 90 14.08 -3.78 -23.80
N VAL A 91 13.66 -3.44 -22.58
CA VAL A 91 14.02 -2.14 -21.97
C VAL A 91 15.53 -2.05 -21.76
N ARG A 92 16.16 -3.12 -21.24
CA ARG A 92 17.63 -3.15 -21.07
C ARG A 92 18.38 -2.99 -22.39
N HIS A 93 17.84 -3.53 -23.48
CA HIS A 93 18.40 -3.30 -24.80
C HIS A 93 18.26 -1.82 -25.23
N MET A 94 17.12 -1.18 -24.94
CA MET A 94 16.91 0.24 -25.23
C MET A 94 17.79 1.16 -24.40
N GLU A 95 18.06 0.85 -23.13
CA GLU A 95 19.00 1.64 -22.29
C GLU A 95 20.40 1.74 -22.93
N ASN A 96 20.81 0.71 -23.65
CA ASN A 96 22.12 0.62 -24.29
C ASN A 96 22.09 1.06 -25.77
N MET A 97 20.93 1.48 -26.29
CA MET A 97 20.78 1.84 -27.70
C MET A 97 21.22 3.29 -27.95
N PRO A 98 22.14 3.55 -28.91
CA PRO A 98 22.51 4.90 -29.27
C PRO A 98 21.31 5.73 -29.72
N GLY A 99 21.10 6.89 -29.08
CA GLY A 99 19.98 7.79 -29.37
C GLY A 99 18.72 7.56 -28.52
N ALA A 100 18.63 6.46 -27.76
CA ALA A 100 17.61 6.29 -26.73
C ALA A 100 18.07 6.98 -25.43
N HIS A 101 17.75 8.26 -25.29
CA HIS A 101 18.10 9.04 -24.11
C HIS A 101 17.11 8.77 -22.95
N LEU A 102 17.27 7.63 -22.27
CA LEU A 102 16.45 7.25 -21.11
C LEU A 102 17.19 7.56 -19.79
N SER A 103 16.57 8.31 -18.88
CA SER A 103 17.10 8.44 -17.53
C SER A 103 16.77 7.21 -16.68
N PRO A 104 17.54 6.87 -15.64
CA PRO A 104 17.22 5.72 -14.78
C PRO A 104 15.79 5.77 -14.19
N ALA A 105 15.32 6.97 -13.84
CA ALA A 105 13.96 7.16 -13.33
C ALA A 105 12.89 6.90 -14.40
N ASP A 106 13.18 7.19 -15.67
CA ASP A 106 12.26 6.87 -16.78
C ASP A 106 12.24 5.38 -17.07
N VAL A 107 13.39 4.71 -16.98
CA VAL A 107 13.49 3.25 -17.15
C VAL A 107 12.62 2.54 -16.12
N ASP A 108 12.71 2.91 -14.85
CA ASP A 108 11.88 2.29 -13.80
C ASP A 108 10.38 2.48 -14.08
N LYS A 109 9.98 3.68 -14.48
CA LYS A 109 8.59 3.97 -14.85
C LYS A 109 8.16 3.21 -16.10
N ILE A 110 9.03 3.06 -17.11
CA ILE A 110 8.77 2.26 -18.31
C ILE A 110 8.57 0.79 -17.93
N HIS A 111 9.43 0.21 -17.08
CA HIS A 111 9.24 -1.15 -16.59
C HIS A 111 7.92 -1.32 -15.84
N GLY A 112 7.57 -0.37 -14.98
CA GLY A 112 6.28 -0.37 -14.30
C GLY A 112 5.12 -0.32 -15.29
N SER A 113 5.19 0.57 -16.29
CA SER A 113 4.19 0.75 -17.34
C SER A 113 3.99 -0.53 -18.16
N LEU A 114 5.09 -1.17 -18.59
CA LEU A 114 5.06 -2.41 -19.35
C LEU A 114 4.38 -3.55 -18.58
N ARG A 115 4.59 -3.63 -17.26
CA ARG A 115 3.93 -4.63 -16.40
C ARG A 115 2.42 -4.43 -16.31
N MET A 116 1.92 -3.21 -16.56
CA MET A 116 0.48 -2.92 -16.58
C MET A 116 -0.20 -3.32 -17.89
N LEU A 117 0.56 -3.64 -18.95
CA LEU A 117 -0.01 -3.99 -20.25
C LEU A 117 -0.83 -5.29 -20.24
N GLN A 118 -0.53 -6.21 -19.33
CA GLN A 118 -1.39 -7.39 -19.14
C GLN A 118 -2.78 -7.03 -18.62
N CYS A 119 -2.90 -5.95 -17.84
CA CYS A 119 -4.15 -5.51 -17.25
C CYS A 119 -5.04 -4.75 -18.25
N VAL A 120 -4.46 -4.16 -19.31
CA VAL A 120 -5.25 -3.42 -20.32
C VAL A 120 -6.07 -4.31 -21.24
N ARG A 121 -5.84 -5.62 -21.22
CA ARG A 121 -6.67 -6.60 -21.94
C ARG A 121 -8.13 -6.56 -21.47
N CYS A 122 -8.35 -6.23 -20.20
CA CYS A 122 -9.67 -6.26 -19.55
C CYS A 122 -10.07 -4.93 -18.92
N HIS A 123 -9.15 -3.98 -18.76
CA HIS A 123 -9.38 -2.73 -18.05
C HIS A 123 -8.82 -1.53 -18.80
N ASP A 124 -9.57 -0.43 -18.83
CA ASP A 124 -9.06 0.82 -19.40
C ASP A 124 -8.00 1.46 -18.48
N GLU A 125 -7.16 2.32 -19.07
CA GLU A 125 -6.14 3.08 -18.32
C GLU A 125 -6.74 3.85 -17.14
N SER A 126 -7.96 4.38 -17.28
CA SER A 126 -8.65 5.10 -16.19
C SER A 126 -8.91 4.23 -14.96
N VAL A 127 -9.18 2.93 -15.15
CA VAL A 127 -9.40 1.97 -14.06
C VAL A 127 -8.08 1.70 -13.35
N LEU A 128 -7.01 1.49 -14.11
CA LEU A 128 -5.67 1.26 -13.58
C LEU A 128 -5.12 2.51 -12.88
N GLY A 129 -5.39 3.71 -13.41
CA GLY A 129 -5.00 4.98 -12.78
C GLY A 129 -5.63 5.20 -11.42
N ARG A 130 -6.86 4.69 -11.20
CA ARG A 130 -7.51 4.70 -9.87
C ARG A 130 -6.81 3.79 -8.87
N MET A 131 -6.24 2.66 -9.31
CA MET A 131 -5.44 1.80 -8.43
C MET A 131 -4.20 2.53 -7.93
N GLY A 132 -3.69 3.49 -8.69
CA GLY A 132 -2.60 4.36 -8.24
C GLY A 132 -2.91 5.21 -7.00
N ALA A 133 -4.18 5.50 -6.72
CA ALA A 133 -4.57 6.24 -5.51
C ALA A 133 -4.82 5.33 -4.29
N MET A 134 -4.76 4.01 -4.48
CA MET A 134 -4.94 3.02 -3.42
C MET A 134 -3.63 2.80 -2.65
N THR A 135 -3.75 2.42 -1.39
CA THR A 135 -2.60 1.94 -0.60
C THR A 135 -2.04 0.63 -1.17
N PRO A 136 -0.77 0.28 -0.90
CA PRO A 136 -0.20 -0.98 -1.39
C PRO A 136 -1.01 -2.22 -0.99
N ARG A 137 -1.59 -2.22 0.21
CA ARG A 137 -2.44 -3.32 0.71
C ARG A 137 -3.76 -3.42 -0.05
N GLU A 138 -4.38 -2.29 -0.35
CA GLU A 138 -5.61 -2.25 -1.15
C GLU A 138 -5.36 -2.67 -2.60
N GLN A 139 -4.25 -2.22 -3.20
CA GLN A 139 -3.83 -2.66 -4.53
C GLN A 139 -3.66 -4.19 -4.57
N GLN A 140 -2.93 -4.75 -3.62
CA GLN A 140 -2.71 -6.20 -3.52
C GLN A 140 -4.03 -6.97 -3.42
N ALA A 141 -4.94 -6.54 -2.53
CA ALA A 141 -6.25 -7.18 -2.40
C ALA A 141 -7.12 -7.08 -3.67
N VAL A 142 -6.98 -6.01 -4.46
CA VAL A 142 -7.62 -5.91 -5.79
C VAL A 142 -6.99 -6.90 -6.76
N ILE A 143 -5.67 -6.94 -6.84
CA ILE A 143 -4.94 -7.82 -7.77
C ILE A 143 -5.22 -9.29 -7.46
N GLU A 144 -5.21 -9.70 -6.18
CA GLU A 144 -5.57 -11.05 -5.75
C GLU A 144 -7.01 -11.42 -6.15
N ARG A 145 -7.96 -10.49 -5.99
CA ARG A 145 -9.34 -10.69 -6.46
C ARG A 145 -9.43 -10.82 -7.97
N MET A 146 -8.58 -10.12 -8.72
CA MET A 146 -8.54 -10.26 -10.19
C MET A 146 -7.89 -11.58 -10.59
N ALA A 147 -6.82 -12.00 -9.91
CA ALA A 147 -6.16 -13.27 -10.14
C ALA A 147 -7.12 -14.45 -9.94
N ALA A 148 -7.98 -14.38 -8.91
CA ALA A 148 -9.00 -15.39 -8.63
C ALA A 148 -10.14 -15.46 -9.67
N LYS A 149 -10.26 -14.50 -10.60
CA LYS A 149 -11.33 -14.53 -11.63
C LYS A 149 -11.00 -15.53 -12.74
N PRO A 150 -12.00 -16.27 -13.25
CA PRO A 150 -11.83 -17.13 -14.42
C PRO A 150 -11.31 -16.32 -15.62
N GLY A 151 -10.24 -16.80 -16.25
CA GLY A 151 -9.63 -16.17 -17.43
C GLY A 151 -8.62 -15.05 -17.16
N SER A 152 -8.28 -14.75 -15.89
CA SER A 152 -7.31 -13.69 -15.56
C SER A 152 -5.88 -14.01 -16.02
N GLN A 153 -5.51 -15.29 -16.11
CA GLN A 153 -4.16 -15.77 -16.42
C GLN A 153 -3.06 -15.20 -15.51
N ILE A 154 -3.39 -14.59 -14.36
CA ILE A 154 -2.43 -14.02 -13.42
C ILE A 154 -1.95 -15.13 -12.48
N ALA A 155 -0.66 -15.47 -12.53
CA ALA A 155 -0.02 -16.38 -11.59
C ALA A 155 0.22 -15.69 -10.23
N GLN A 156 0.38 -16.48 -9.16
CA GLN A 156 0.61 -15.93 -7.82
C GLN A 156 1.86 -15.04 -7.75
N GLU A 157 2.92 -15.42 -8.46
CA GLU A 157 4.17 -14.66 -8.57
C GLU A 157 3.98 -13.32 -9.32
N GLU A 158 2.96 -13.23 -10.19
CA GLU A 158 2.66 -12.02 -10.95
C GLU A 158 1.94 -10.96 -10.11
N ILE A 159 1.26 -11.35 -9.03
CA ILE A 159 0.54 -10.43 -8.14
C ILE A 159 1.49 -9.39 -7.56
N GLU A 160 2.60 -9.85 -6.98
CA GLU A 160 3.64 -8.95 -6.45
C GLU A 160 4.29 -8.13 -7.57
N ASN A 161 4.47 -8.72 -8.75
CA ASN A 161 5.08 -8.05 -9.89
C ASN A 161 4.22 -6.90 -10.41
N ILE A 162 2.89 -7.05 -10.41
CA ILE A 162 1.93 -6.00 -10.76
C ILE A 162 1.97 -4.89 -9.70
N GLN A 163 1.94 -5.26 -8.41
CA GLN A 163 2.02 -4.29 -7.31
C GLN A 163 3.32 -3.46 -7.36
N ARG A 164 4.48 -4.11 -7.56
CA ARG A 164 5.77 -3.43 -7.77
C ARG A 164 5.74 -2.51 -8.99
N GLY A 165 5.00 -2.88 -10.03
CA GLY A 165 4.81 -2.03 -11.20
C GLY A 165 4.14 -0.70 -10.85
N PHE A 166 3.09 -0.71 -10.02
CA PHE A 166 2.45 0.51 -9.53
C PHE A 166 3.40 1.40 -8.71
N GLN A 167 4.21 0.79 -7.84
CA GLN A 167 5.20 1.52 -7.03
C GLN A 167 6.24 2.22 -7.91
N ARG A 168 6.78 1.52 -8.91
CA ARG A 168 7.75 2.09 -9.86
C ARG A 168 7.18 3.25 -10.66
N ILE A 169 5.93 3.16 -11.12
CA ILE A 169 5.28 4.25 -11.87
C ILE A 169 5.12 5.49 -10.97
N GLN A 170 4.83 5.28 -9.69
CA GLN A 170 4.68 6.35 -8.70
C GLN A 170 6.01 6.95 -8.24
N GLY A 171 7.14 6.30 -8.52
CA GLY A 171 8.47 6.74 -8.12
C GLY A 171 8.85 6.35 -6.69
N PHE A 172 8.34 5.22 -6.21
CA PHE A 172 8.72 4.59 -4.94
C PHE A 172 9.69 3.41 -5.14
#